data_AF-A0A7W6CKK4-F1
#
_entry.id   AF-A0A7W6CKK4-F1
#
_cell.length_a   1.000
_cell.length_b   1.000
_cell.length_c   1.000
_cell.angle_alpha   90.00
_cell.angle_beta   90.00
_cell.angle_gamma   90.00
#
_symmetry.space_group_name_H-M   'P 1'
#
loop_
_entity.id
_entity.type
_entity.pdbx_description
1 polymer ?
#
loop_
_entity_poly.entity_id
_entity_poly.type
_entity_poly.pdbx_seq_one_letter_code
_entity_poly.pdbx_strand_id
1 'polypeptide(L)'
;MRLFRSRTGHHHSVWKRDTTGRAYASHGRFRLTINGANERWFYRVSDMNGELPSVDSNPFPTERETMKAVQAELDATAGELPPPPEY
;
A
#
# COMPACT_ATOMS: atom_id res chain seq x y z
N MET A 1 2.33 -8.85 -37.93
CA MET A 1 2.67 -7.54 -37.34
C MET A 1 2.04 -7.42 -35.96
N ARG A 2 2.87 -7.12 -34.93
CA ARG A 2 2.56 -6.78 -33.51
C ARG A 2 1.73 -7.84 -32.74
N LEU A 3 2.31 -8.90 -32.16
CA LEU A 3 3.24 -9.00 -31.00
C LEU A 3 2.68 -8.40 -29.70
N PHE A 4 2.43 -9.30 -28.74
CA PHE A 4 2.19 -9.12 -27.30
C PHE A 4 0.90 -8.44 -26.84
N ARG A 5 -0.18 -9.23 -26.80
CA ARG A 5 -1.21 -9.04 -25.77
C ARG A 5 -0.68 -9.65 -24.49
N SER A 6 0.20 -8.92 -23.80
CA SER A 6 0.55 -9.26 -22.42
C SER A 6 -0.74 -9.18 -21.62
N ARG A 7 -1.34 -10.35 -21.33
CA ARG A 7 -2.09 -10.54 -20.09
C ARG A 7 -1.07 -10.34 -18.98
N THR A 8 -0.80 -9.09 -18.64
CA THR A 8 -0.06 -8.75 -17.43
C THR A 8 -0.88 -9.35 -16.32
N GLY A 9 -0.36 -10.43 -15.74
CA GLY A 9 -0.99 -11.12 -14.63
C GLY A 9 -1.42 -10.08 -13.61
N HIS A 10 -2.67 -10.21 -13.17
CA HIS A 10 -3.12 -9.57 -11.95
C HIS A 10 -2.24 -10.11 -10.80
N HIS A 11 -1.02 -9.57 -10.66
CA HIS A 11 -0.48 -9.38 -9.33
C HIS A 11 -1.53 -8.52 -8.66
N HIS A 12 -2.27 -9.09 -7.71
CA HIS A 12 -3.19 -8.39 -6.83
C HIS A 12 -2.40 -7.31 -6.10
N SER A 13 -2.13 -6.20 -6.78
CA SER A 13 -1.55 -5.02 -6.17
C SER A 13 -2.66 -4.48 -5.28
N VAL A 14 -2.50 -4.65 -3.97
CA VAL A 14 -3.43 -4.12 -2.94
C VAL A 14 -3.61 -2.60 -3.10
N TRP A 15 -2.67 -1.97 -3.82
CA TRP A 15 -2.64 -0.58 -4.23
C TRP A 15 -3.68 -0.22 -5.29
N LYS A 16 -4.65 0.59 -4.86
CA LYS A 16 -5.58 1.34 -5.71
C LYS A 16 -5.04 2.76 -5.91
N ARG A 17 -5.60 3.51 -6.87
CA ARG A 17 -5.31 4.93 -7.06
C ARG A 17 -6.55 5.77 -6.77
N ASP A 18 -6.41 6.87 -6.05
CA ASP A 18 -7.54 7.78 -5.79
C ASP A 18 -7.75 8.79 -6.94
N THR A 19 -8.74 9.67 -6.81
CA THR A 19 -9.12 10.67 -7.83
C THR A 19 -8.03 11.69 -8.12
N THR A 20 -7.06 11.86 -7.22
CA THR A 20 -5.85 12.69 -7.39
C THR A 20 -4.66 11.91 -7.96
N GLY A 21 -4.83 10.60 -8.23
CA GLY A 21 -3.81 9.73 -8.80
C GLY A 21 -2.83 9.13 -7.79
N ARG A 22 -2.97 9.42 -6.48
CA ARG A 22 -2.10 8.85 -5.45
C ARG A 22 -2.42 7.39 -5.19
N ALA A 23 -1.39 6.60 -4.94
CA ALA A 23 -1.55 5.20 -4.61
C ALA A 23 -1.99 5.04 -3.15
N TYR A 24 -2.99 4.19 -2.90
CA TYR A 24 -3.42 3.83 -1.57
C TYR A 24 -3.77 2.34 -1.48
N ALA A 25 -3.54 1.74 -0.33
CA ALA A 25 -3.91 0.36 0.00
C ALA A 25 -4.77 0.38 1.28
N SER A 26 -5.78 -0.47 1.35
CA SER A 26 -6.59 -0.63 2.56
C SER A 26 -6.35 -2.01 3.14
N HIS A 27 -6.10 -2.08 4.44
CA HIS A 27 -5.88 -3.31 5.18
C HIS A 27 -6.69 -3.28 6.47
N GLY A 28 -7.78 -4.06 6.52
CA GLY A 28 -8.74 -4.03 7.63
C GLY A 28 -9.30 -2.61 7.84
N ARG A 29 -9.11 -2.08 9.06
CA ARG A 29 -9.52 -0.71 9.44
C ARG A 29 -8.54 0.38 9.02
N PHE A 30 -7.35 0.02 8.53
CA PHE A 30 -6.30 0.97 8.20
C PHE A 30 -6.22 1.23 6.70
N ARG A 31 -5.93 2.48 6.33
CA ARG A 31 -5.65 2.90 4.96
C ARG A 31 -4.25 3.48 4.87
N LEU A 32 -3.44 2.91 3.99
CA LEU A 32 -2.09 3.34 3.69
C LEU A 32 -2.13 4.17 2.41
N THR A 33 -1.55 5.36 2.42
CA THR A 33 -1.56 6.28 1.27
C THR A 33 -0.15 6.74 0.96
N ILE A 34 0.31 6.58 -0.28
CA ILE A 34 1.60 7.07 -0.74
C ILE A 34 1.48 8.55 -1.04
N ASN A 35 2.37 9.34 -0.44
CA ASN A 35 2.50 10.77 -0.68
C ASN A 35 3.94 11.08 -1.10
N GLY A 36 4.10 12.02 -2.02
CA GLY A 36 5.39 12.56 -2.42
C GLY A 36 5.44 14.06 -2.10
N ALA A 37 6.44 14.51 -1.36
CA ALA A 37 6.69 15.92 -1.09
C ALA A 37 8.20 16.20 -1.08
N ASN A 38 8.63 17.31 -1.69
CA ASN A 38 10.05 17.73 -1.71
C ASN A 38 11.00 16.61 -2.18
N GLU A 39 10.67 15.94 -3.29
CA GLU A 39 11.44 14.83 -3.87
C GLU A 39 11.57 13.59 -2.97
N ARG A 40 10.84 13.55 -1.85
CA ARG A 40 10.80 12.43 -0.91
C ARG A 40 9.43 11.78 -0.94
N TRP A 41 9.41 10.46 -0.89
CA TRP A 41 8.19 9.66 -0.89
C TRP A 41 7.98 9.06 0.48
N PHE A 42 6.76 9.02 0.97
CA PHE A 42 6.44 8.42 2.25
C PHE A 42 5.04 7.84 2.18
N TYR A 43 4.77 6.87 3.04
CA TYR A 43 3.42 6.36 3.20
C TYR A 43 2.82 6.87 4.50
N ARG A 44 1.54 7.19 4.45
CA ARG A 44 0.74 7.58 5.60
C ARG A 44 -0.24 6.47 5.91
N VAL A 45 -0.20 5.95 7.13
CA VAL A 45 -1.21 5.04 7.67
C VAL A 45 -2.27 5.89 8.37
N SER A 46 -3.52 5.75 7.96
CA SER A 46 -4.65 6.43 8.59
C SER A 46 -5.68 5.40 9.01
N ASP A 47 -6.22 5.55 10.21
CA ASP A 47 -7.36 4.77 10.65
C ASP A 47 -8.63 5.29 9.95
N MET A 48 -9.40 4.37 9.36
CA MET A 48 -10.61 4.72 8.62
C MET A 48 -11.76 5.14 9.54
N ASN A 49 -11.73 4.75 10.81
CA ASN A 49 -12.71 5.17 11.81
C ASN A 49 -12.39 6.56 12.40
N GLY A 50 -11.17 7.08 12.18
CA GLY A 50 -10.70 8.34 12.73
C GLY A 50 -10.40 8.29 14.23
N GLU A 51 -10.31 7.10 14.80
CA GLU A 51 -10.05 6.91 16.24
C GLU A 51 -8.56 7.08 16.59
N LEU A 52 -7.68 6.84 15.61
CA LEU A 52 -6.24 6.93 15.76
C LEU A 52 -5.65 8.02 14.85
N PRO A 53 -4.63 8.76 15.33
CA PRO A 53 -3.94 9.73 14.50
C PRO A 53 -3.23 9.03 13.33
N SER A 54 -3.16 9.72 12.19
CA SER A 54 -2.39 9.24 11.05
C SER A 54 -0.89 9.18 11.41
N VAL A 55 -0.24 8.09 11.03
CA VAL A 55 1.20 7.89 11.23
C VAL A 55 1.89 7.96 9.87
N ASP A 56 2.90 8.83 9.76
CA ASP A 56 3.74 8.95 8.59
C ASP A 56 4.98 8.07 8.72
N SER A 57 5.35 7.38 7.65
CA SER A 57 6.58 6.61 7.57
C SER A 57 7.81 7.50 7.44
N ASN A 58 8.97 6.89 7.62
CA ASN A 58 10.22 7.50 7.17
C ASN A 58 10.16 7.80 5.66
N PRO A 59 10.84 8.87 5.20
CA PRO A 59 10.92 9.20 3.80
C PRO A 59 11.82 8.19 3.06
N PHE A 60 11.40 7.87 1.85
CA PHE A 60 12.04 7.00 0.88
C PHE A 60 12.42 7.80 -0.37
N PRO A 61 13.42 7.34 -1.12
CA PRO A 61 13.90 8.03 -2.32
C PRO A 61 12.92 7.92 -3.50
N THR A 62 12.08 6.88 -3.57
CA THR A 62 11.13 6.70 -4.69
C THR A 62 9.77 6.14 -4.26
N GLU A 63 8.74 6.40 -5.07
CA GLU A 63 7.40 5.84 -4.90
C GLU A 63 7.44 4.30 -4.83
N ARG A 64 8.25 3.67 -5.70
CA ARG A 64 8.35 2.21 -5.80
C ARG A 64 8.99 1.59 -4.55
N GLU A 65 10.02 2.22 -4.00
CA GLU A 65 10.63 1.77 -2.73
C GLU A 65 9.67 1.92 -1.57
N THR A 66 8.91 3.03 -1.54
CA THR A 66 7.86 3.25 -0.54
C THR A 66 6.80 2.16 -0.60
N MET A 67 6.27 1.87 -1.80
CA MET A 67 5.28 0.80 -2.00
C MET A 67 5.82 -0.56 -1.58
N LYS A 68 7.09 -0.86 -1.86
CA LYS A 68 7.74 -2.12 -1.47
C LYS A 68 7.89 -2.23 0.05
N ALA A 69 8.32 -1.16 0.71
CA ALA A 69 8.47 -1.12 2.17
C ALA A 69 7.12 -1.35 2.85
N VAL A 70 6.07 -0.65 2.43
CA VAL A 70 4.71 -0.87 2.95
C VAL A 70 4.22 -2.28 2.70
N GLN A 71 4.45 -2.80 1.49
CA GLN A 71 4.01 -4.15 1.16
C GLN A 71 4.69 -5.19 2.05
N ALA A 72 5.97 -4.99 2.40
CA ALA A 72 6.69 -5.83 3.33
C ALA A 72 6.14 -5.73 4.76
N GLU A 73 5.81 -4.52 5.24
CA GLU A 73 5.19 -4.34 6.56
C GLU A 73 3.82 -5.04 6.65
N LEU A 74 3.02 -4.93 5.58
CA LEU A 74 1.73 -5.61 5.48
C LEU A 74 1.87 -7.13 5.42
N ASP A 75 2.87 -7.64 4.70
CA ASP A 75 3.14 -9.09 4.57
C ASP A 75 3.68 -9.67 5.88
N ALA A 76 4.62 -8.98 6.53
CA ALA A 76 5.14 -9.34 7.85
C ALA A 76 4.02 -9.37 8.90
N THR A 77 3.14 -8.37 8.89
CA THR A 77 1.97 -8.35 9.79
C THR A 77 0.96 -9.44 9.45
N ALA A 78 0.77 -9.77 8.17
CA ALA A 78 -0.12 -10.84 7.74
C ALA A 78 0.41 -12.23 8.13
N GLY A 79 1.73 -12.42 8.21
CA GLY A 79 2.37 -13.64 8.69
C GLY A 79 2.27 -13.85 10.21
N GLU A 80 2.00 -12.79 10.97
CA GLU A 80 1.84 -12.83 12.44
C GLU A 80 0.38 -12.96 12.90
N LEU A 81 -0.60 -12.79 12.00
CA LEU A 81 -2.00 -13.00 12.34
C LEU A 81 -2.31 -14.50 12.36
N PRO A 82 -2.94 -15.03 13.43
CA PRO A 82 -3.40 -16.41 13.41
C PRO A 82 -4.33 -16.60 12.20
N PRO A 83 -4.23 -17.73 11.47
CA PRO A 83 -5.11 -17.98 10.34
C PRO A 83 -6.57 -17.84 10.80
N PRO A 84 -7.46 -17.28 9.96
CA PRO A 84 -8.86 -17.18 10.31
C PRO A 84 -9.40 -18.58 10.66
N PRO A 85 -10.24 -18.71 11.71
CA PRO A 85 -10.75 -20.01 12.11
C PRO A 85 -11.48 -20.64 10.93
N GLU A 86 -11.05 -21.84 10.53
CA GLU A 86 -11.80 -22.69 9.61
C GLU A 86 -13.10 -23.08 10.33
N TYR A 87 -14.23 -22.59 9.83
CA TYR A 87 -15.58 -23.01 10.22
C TYR A 87 -16.20 -23.85 9.11
#